data_AF-K8EFA0-F1
#
_entry.id   AF-K8EFA0-F1
#
_cell.length_a   1.000
_cell.length_b   1.000
_cell.length_c   1.000
_cell.angle_alpha   90.00
_cell.angle_beta   90.00
_cell.angle_gamma   90.00
#
_symmetry.space_group_name_H-M   'P 1'
#
loop_
_entity.id
_entity.type
_entity.pdbx_description
1 polymer ?
#
loop_
_entity_poly.entity_id
_entity_poly.type
_entity_poly.pdbx_seq_one_letter_code
_entity_poly.pdbx_strand_id
1 'polypeptide(L)'
;MSSGVRTRGQKRRMGERDVWDLIVKNDDICFKHILPRLNATDVKFLYGVNTETRKLIKRSSRAKDLKKSFKVEEMSSISTLEFVWENRSLWPSDWDDEKWFCSRVAETNKLELLKWAREEKKCKWDEGTINRAAEKGNLEMIKYCVAKKCPFNRWACANAARYGHLECLKYLREEVKAPWDDLTASWAALKGHLHILEYLVERKYDKYSVSACELAARNGHFDCLKYLRETAKAPWDSRAVRYAHENNQTECVQYLLDKRCPLPIGWRYEDGELHSL
;
A
#
# COMPACT_ATOMS: atom_id res chain seq x y z
N MET A 1 -54.25 -45.34 -15.39
CA MET A 1 -54.52 -44.20 -16.30
C MET A 1 -55.78 -43.52 -15.78
N SER A 2 -55.88 -42.23 -15.50
CA SER A 2 -55.13 -41.08 -15.97
C SER A 2 -55.18 -39.93 -14.95
N SER A 3 -54.05 -39.22 -14.87
CA SER A 3 -53.91 -37.76 -14.72
C SER A 3 -54.63 -37.01 -13.59
N GLY A 4 -54.03 -36.99 -12.41
CA GLY A 4 -54.03 -35.79 -11.56
C GLY A 4 -53.00 -34.78 -12.06
N VAL A 5 -53.39 -33.93 -13.01
CA VAL A 5 -52.59 -32.77 -13.44
C VAL A 5 -52.47 -31.82 -12.25
N ARG A 6 -51.26 -31.74 -11.66
CA ARG A 6 -50.95 -30.69 -10.69
C ARG A 6 -51.03 -29.34 -11.41
N THR A 7 -51.96 -28.50 -10.96
CA THR A 7 -52.16 -27.16 -11.50
C THR A 7 -50.91 -26.31 -11.30
N ARG A 8 -50.64 -25.42 -12.25
CA ARG A 8 -49.49 -24.49 -12.32
C ARG A 8 -49.29 -23.66 -11.03
N GLY A 9 -50.33 -23.54 -10.19
CA GLY A 9 -50.32 -22.86 -8.90
C GLY A 9 -49.70 -23.64 -7.72
N GLN A 10 -49.60 -24.97 -7.79
CA GLN A 10 -49.02 -25.79 -6.70
C GLN A 10 -47.50 -25.98 -6.80
N LYS A 11 -46.86 -25.50 -7.89
CA LYS A 11 -45.39 -25.39 -7.97
C LYS A 11 -44.83 -24.12 -7.32
N ARG A 12 -45.67 -23.20 -6.84
CA ARG A 12 -45.26 -21.99 -6.12
C ARG A 12 -45.63 -22.10 -4.65
N ARG A 13 -44.80 -22.73 -3.81
CA ARG A 13 -44.81 -22.57 -2.33
C ARG A 13 -43.72 -23.38 -1.61
N MET A 14 -42.53 -23.42 -2.19
CA MET A 14 -41.28 -23.39 -1.42
C MET A 14 -40.52 -22.23 -2.03
N GLY A 15 -40.54 -21.10 -1.32
CA GLY A 15 -40.10 -19.83 -1.86
C GLY A 15 -38.64 -19.89 -2.25
N GLU A 16 -38.38 -19.84 -3.55
CA GLU A 16 -37.20 -19.17 -4.07
C GLU A 16 -37.30 -17.73 -3.59
N ARG A 17 -36.85 -17.46 -2.36
CA ARG A 17 -36.48 -16.10 -2.00
C ARG A 17 -35.34 -15.78 -2.94
N ASP A 18 -35.63 -14.91 -3.89
CA ASP A 18 -34.59 -14.30 -4.70
C ASP A 18 -33.52 -13.77 -3.75
N VAL A 19 -32.25 -14.04 -4.04
CA VAL A 19 -31.12 -13.53 -3.26
C VAL A 19 -31.25 -12.00 -3.15
N TRP A 20 -31.81 -11.34 -4.16
CA TRP A 20 -32.13 -9.92 -4.12
C TRP A 20 -33.14 -9.53 -3.06
N ASP A 21 -34.20 -10.32 -2.88
CA ASP A 21 -35.18 -10.09 -1.81
C ASP A 21 -34.55 -10.24 -0.43
N LEU A 22 -33.64 -11.21 -0.26
CA LEU A 22 -32.88 -11.37 0.97
C LEU A 22 -31.98 -10.15 1.25
N ILE A 23 -31.28 -9.64 0.23
CA ILE A 23 -30.35 -8.51 0.36
C ILE A 23 -31.08 -7.19 0.65
N VAL A 24 -32.20 -6.96 -0.02
CA VAL A 24 -32.88 -5.65 -0.02
C VAL A 24 -33.95 -5.54 1.06
N LYS A 25 -34.65 -6.63 1.38
CA LYS A 25 -35.81 -6.61 2.29
C LYS A 25 -35.49 -7.10 3.71
N ASN A 26 -34.29 -7.62 3.95
CA ASN A 26 -33.89 -8.11 5.27
C ASN A 26 -32.69 -7.31 5.82
N ASP A 27 -33.00 -6.21 6.50
CA ASP A 27 -32.00 -5.27 7.02
C ASP A 27 -31.08 -5.92 8.07
N ASP A 28 -31.60 -6.83 8.91
CA ASP A 28 -30.80 -7.54 9.92
C ASP A 28 -29.69 -8.38 9.28
N ILE A 29 -30.03 -9.16 8.25
CA ILE A 29 -29.05 -9.97 7.53
C ILE A 29 -28.10 -9.08 6.74
N CYS A 30 -28.63 -8.10 6.01
CA CYS A 30 -27.83 -7.26 5.13
C CYS A 30 -26.84 -6.38 5.89
N PHE A 31 -27.29 -5.68 6.94
CA PHE A 31 -26.46 -4.74 7.69
C PHE A 31 -25.47 -5.45 8.61
N LYS A 32 -25.75 -6.67 9.06
CA LYS A 32 -24.86 -7.43 9.94
C LYS A 32 -23.86 -8.31 9.18
N HIS A 33 -24.24 -8.86 8.03
CA HIS A 33 -23.46 -9.91 7.37
C HIS A 33 -23.01 -9.57 5.95
N ILE A 34 -23.66 -8.64 5.25
CA ILE A 34 -23.36 -8.31 3.85
C ILE A 34 -22.60 -6.98 3.76
N LEU A 35 -23.24 -5.86 4.12
CA LEU A 35 -22.65 -4.54 3.99
C LEU A 35 -21.29 -4.38 4.71
N PRO A 36 -21.06 -4.94 5.91
CA PRO A 36 -19.77 -4.84 6.58
C PRO A 36 -18.62 -5.51 5.82
N ARG A 37 -18.92 -6.46 4.91
CA ARG A 37 -17.91 -7.15 4.08
C ARG A 37 -17.61 -6.41 2.78
N LEU A 38 -18.42 -5.42 2.42
CA LEU A 38 -18.21 -4.60 1.22
C LEU A 38 -17.27 -3.44 1.53
N ASN A 39 -16.29 -3.23 0.66
CA ASN A 39 -15.47 -2.01 0.71
C ASN A 39 -16.29 -0.79 0.23
N ALA A 40 -15.72 0.42 0.30
CA ALA A 40 -16.45 1.63 -0.07
C ALA A 40 -16.82 1.65 -1.56
N THR A 41 -15.98 1.08 -2.41
CA THR A 41 -16.21 0.95 -3.86
C THR A 41 -17.34 -0.05 -4.17
N ASP A 42 -17.35 -1.21 -3.53
CA ASP A 42 -18.42 -2.22 -3.67
C ASP A 42 -19.78 -1.66 -3.22
N VAL A 43 -19.81 -0.85 -2.15
CA VAL A 43 -21.02 -0.17 -1.69
C VAL A 43 -21.56 0.80 -2.75
N LYS A 44 -20.67 1.51 -3.47
CA LYS A 44 -21.07 2.42 -4.57
C LYS A 44 -21.60 1.65 -5.77
N PHE A 45 -20.97 0.53 -6.13
CA PHE A 45 -21.49 -0.37 -7.16
C PHE A 45 -22.88 -0.85 -6.78
N LEU A 46 -23.07 -1.37 -5.56
CA LEU A 46 -24.36 -1.84 -5.07
C LEU A 46 -25.40 -0.72 -5.10
N TYR A 47 -25.05 0.50 -4.68
CA TYR A 47 -25.92 1.68 -4.75
C TYR A 47 -26.37 2.02 -6.19
N GLY A 48 -25.52 1.76 -7.18
CA GLY A 48 -25.78 2.02 -8.59
C GLY A 48 -26.71 1.01 -9.28
N VAL A 49 -26.89 -0.19 -8.72
CA VAL A 49 -27.60 -1.30 -9.40
C VAL A 49 -29.06 -0.96 -9.72
N ASN A 50 -29.87 -0.55 -8.74
CA ASN A 50 -31.28 -0.20 -8.96
C ASN A 50 -31.84 0.71 -7.84
N THR A 51 -33.13 1.04 -7.93
CA THR A 51 -33.81 1.90 -6.95
C THR A 51 -33.87 1.31 -5.55
N GLU A 52 -33.92 -0.02 -5.44
CA GLU A 52 -34.08 -0.71 -4.17
C GLU A 52 -32.76 -0.80 -3.40
N THR A 53 -31.65 -1.12 -4.09
CA THR A 53 -30.31 -1.07 -3.48
C THR A 53 -29.91 0.37 -3.13
N ARG A 54 -30.34 1.35 -3.91
CA ARG A 54 -30.19 2.77 -3.58
C ARG A 54 -30.87 3.13 -2.26
N LYS A 55 -32.11 2.69 -2.05
CA LYS A 55 -32.84 2.89 -0.79
C LYS A 55 -32.16 2.16 0.36
N LEU A 56 -31.70 0.93 0.13
CA LEU A 56 -30.97 0.11 1.11
C LEU A 56 -29.73 0.83 1.64
N ILE A 57 -28.86 1.30 0.75
CA ILE A 57 -27.63 1.97 1.19
C ILE A 57 -27.94 3.30 1.88
N LYS A 58 -28.91 4.08 1.40
CA LYS A 58 -29.30 5.37 2.02
C LYS A 58 -29.79 5.24 3.46
N ARG A 59 -30.48 4.15 3.81
CA ARG A 59 -30.94 3.89 5.19
C ARG A 59 -29.91 3.14 6.04
N SER A 60 -28.83 2.65 5.44
CA SER A 60 -27.75 1.97 6.15
C SER A 60 -26.75 2.96 6.77
N SER A 61 -25.95 2.49 7.73
CA SER A 61 -24.81 3.24 8.30
C SER A 61 -23.70 3.55 7.28
N ARG A 62 -23.73 2.91 6.10
CA ARG A 62 -22.76 3.08 5.00
C ARG A 62 -23.16 4.17 4.01
N ALA A 63 -24.27 4.90 4.21
CA ALA A 63 -24.65 6.03 3.36
C ALA A 63 -23.53 7.10 3.24
N LYS A 64 -22.71 7.25 4.29
CA LYS A 64 -21.55 8.14 4.30
C LYS A 64 -20.45 7.77 3.31
N ASP A 65 -20.42 6.52 2.82
CA ASP A 65 -19.41 6.03 1.88
C ASP A 65 -19.69 6.46 0.44
N LEU A 66 -20.89 6.98 0.17
CA LEU A 66 -21.31 7.49 -1.14
C LEU A 66 -20.61 8.79 -1.57
N LYS A 67 -19.57 9.25 -0.85
CA LYS A 67 -18.79 10.45 -1.18
C LYS A 67 -18.04 10.32 -2.53
N LYS A 68 -17.68 11.49 -3.09
CA LYS A 68 -17.60 11.83 -4.54
C LYS A 68 -16.84 10.89 -5.50
N SER A 69 -15.76 10.20 -5.11
CA SER A 69 -14.89 9.49 -6.08
C SER A 69 -14.62 8.02 -5.76
N PHE A 70 -14.46 7.18 -6.78
CA PHE A 70 -14.07 5.77 -6.62
C PHE A 70 -12.62 5.61 -6.17
N LYS A 71 -12.33 4.50 -5.48
CA LYS A 71 -10.97 4.11 -5.10
C LYS A 71 -10.58 2.90 -5.93
N VAL A 72 -9.76 3.13 -6.95
CA VAL A 72 -9.36 2.08 -7.90
C VAL A 72 -8.54 0.99 -7.22
N GLU A 73 -7.76 1.32 -6.20
CA GLU A 73 -7.00 0.38 -5.39
C GLU A 73 -7.86 -0.64 -4.62
N GLU A 74 -9.16 -0.37 -4.41
CA GLU A 74 -10.11 -1.30 -3.78
C GLU A 74 -10.74 -2.28 -4.80
N MET A 75 -10.51 -2.09 -6.10
CA MET A 75 -11.17 -2.87 -7.15
C MET A 75 -10.59 -4.28 -7.27
N SER A 76 -11.49 -5.23 -7.48
CA SER A 76 -11.15 -6.64 -7.43
C SER A 76 -11.29 -7.36 -8.77
N SER A 77 -11.92 -6.76 -9.77
CA SER A 77 -12.22 -7.38 -11.06
C SER A 77 -12.11 -6.40 -12.24
N ILE A 78 -11.92 -6.96 -13.44
CA ILE A 78 -11.94 -6.21 -14.70
C ILE A 78 -13.27 -5.46 -14.84
N SER A 79 -14.40 -6.08 -14.52
CA SER A 79 -15.72 -5.43 -14.65
C SER A 79 -15.84 -4.17 -13.80
N THR A 80 -15.27 -4.16 -12.59
CA THR A 80 -15.26 -2.94 -11.76
C THR A 80 -14.35 -1.85 -12.35
N LEU A 81 -13.23 -2.22 -12.96
CA LEU A 81 -12.35 -1.27 -13.64
C LEU A 81 -12.95 -0.75 -14.95
N GLU A 82 -13.59 -1.61 -15.73
CA GLU A 82 -14.30 -1.29 -16.97
C GLU A 82 -15.34 -0.20 -16.68
N PHE A 83 -16.16 -0.40 -15.65
CA PHE A 83 -17.15 0.60 -15.25
C PHE A 83 -16.52 1.95 -14.90
N VAL A 84 -15.45 1.97 -14.11
CA VAL A 84 -14.81 3.25 -13.74
C VAL A 84 -14.07 3.88 -14.92
N TRP A 85 -13.55 3.09 -15.84
CA TRP A 85 -12.94 3.57 -17.08
C TRP A 85 -13.97 4.21 -18.02
N GLU A 86 -15.17 3.64 -18.12
CA GLU A 86 -16.27 4.21 -18.90
C GLU A 86 -16.87 5.46 -18.24
N ASN A 87 -16.78 5.57 -16.91
CA ASN A 87 -17.32 6.68 -16.13
C ASN A 87 -16.21 7.65 -15.68
N ARG A 88 -15.38 8.14 -16.61
CA ARG A 88 -14.25 9.05 -16.31
C ARG A 88 -14.65 10.35 -15.61
N SER A 89 -15.89 10.81 -15.76
CA SER A 89 -16.42 11.98 -15.06
C SER A 89 -16.49 11.80 -13.53
N LEU A 90 -16.40 10.57 -13.03
CA LEU A 90 -16.38 10.23 -11.61
C LEU A 90 -14.96 10.10 -11.03
N TRP A 91 -13.95 10.35 -11.87
CA TRP A 91 -12.57 10.39 -11.42
C TRP A 91 -12.36 11.63 -10.52
N PRO A 92 -11.55 11.53 -9.45
CA PRO A 92 -11.13 12.70 -8.69
C PRO A 92 -10.63 13.82 -9.61
N SER A 93 -11.00 15.07 -9.33
CA SER A 93 -10.56 16.25 -10.10
C SER A 93 -9.04 16.39 -10.20
N ASP A 94 -8.33 15.79 -9.25
CA ASP A 94 -6.88 15.89 -9.11
C ASP A 94 -6.16 14.75 -9.87
N TRP A 95 -6.91 13.90 -10.60
CA TRP A 95 -6.33 12.91 -11.51
C TRP A 95 -6.00 13.57 -12.85
N ASP A 96 -4.72 13.85 -13.06
CA ASP A 96 -4.22 14.24 -14.37
C ASP A 96 -4.05 12.98 -15.27
N ASP A 97 -4.82 12.93 -16.37
CA ASP A 97 -4.62 12.04 -17.53
C ASP A 97 -5.04 10.57 -17.36
N GLU A 98 -4.10 9.63 -17.27
CA GLU A 98 -4.34 8.17 -17.29
C GLU A 98 -3.28 7.41 -16.49
N LYS A 99 -2.10 8.02 -16.33
CA LYS A 99 -0.97 7.50 -15.56
C LYS A 99 -1.34 7.28 -14.10
N TRP A 100 -2.08 8.22 -13.52
CA TRP A 100 -2.63 8.08 -12.17
C TRP A 100 -3.54 6.86 -12.06
N PHE A 101 -4.48 6.68 -12.99
CA PHE A 101 -5.34 5.49 -13.03
C PHE A 101 -4.48 4.21 -13.11
N CYS A 102 -3.51 4.16 -14.01
CA CYS A 102 -2.63 3.00 -14.16
C CYS A 102 -1.83 2.67 -12.88
N SER A 103 -1.33 3.69 -12.18
CA SER A 103 -0.64 3.49 -10.90
C SER A 103 -1.58 2.97 -9.80
N ARG A 104 -2.83 3.43 -9.75
CA ARG A 104 -3.85 2.89 -8.83
C ARG A 104 -4.25 1.47 -9.17
N VAL A 105 -4.31 1.12 -10.46
CA VAL A 105 -4.50 -0.27 -10.88
C VAL A 105 -3.34 -1.14 -10.39
N ALA A 106 -2.09 -0.69 -10.50
CA ALA A 106 -0.95 -1.42 -9.93
C ALA A 106 -1.02 -1.56 -8.41
N GLU A 107 -1.60 -0.58 -7.71
CA GLU A 107 -1.82 -0.61 -6.26
C GLU A 107 -2.80 -1.71 -5.81
N THR A 108 -3.68 -2.19 -6.69
CA THR A 108 -4.54 -3.37 -6.44
C THR A 108 -3.73 -4.67 -6.26
N ASN A 109 -2.44 -4.63 -6.63
CA ASN A 109 -1.53 -5.78 -6.63
C ASN A 109 -1.95 -6.95 -7.55
N LYS A 110 -2.76 -6.67 -8.57
CA LYS A 110 -3.30 -7.67 -9.50
C LYS A 110 -2.75 -7.45 -10.91
N LEU A 111 -1.85 -8.35 -11.33
CA LEU A 111 -1.17 -8.24 -12.63
C LEU A 111 -2.17 -8.32 -13.79
N GLU A 112 -3.21 -9.15 -13.68
CA GLU A 112 -4.26 -9.26 -14.69
C GLU A 112 -4.98 -7.93 -14.94
N LEU A 113 -5.22 -7.15 -13.89
CA LEU A 113 -5.89 -5.85 -13.99
C LEU A 113 -4.97 -4.82 -14.65
N LEU A 114 -3.68 -4.84 -14.32
CA LEU A 114 -2.70 -3.97 -14.97
C LEU A 114 -2.51 -4.32 -16.45
N LYS A 115 -2.49 -5.61 -16.79
CA LYS A 115 -2.46 -6.07 -18.18
C LYS A 115 -3.68 -5.58 -18.96
N TRP A 116 -4.89 -5.74 -18.42
CA TRP A 116 -6.10 -5.21 -19.05
C TRP A 116 -6.00 -3.68 -19.28
N ALA A 117 -5.57 -2.91 -18.27
CA ALA A 117 -5.46 -1.46 -18.40
C ALA A 117 -4.47 -1.07 -19.51
N ARG A 118 -3.33 -1.77 -19.59
CA ARG A 118 -2.28 -1.45 -20.58
C ARG A 118 -2.58 -1.98 -21.98
N GLU A 119 -3.05 -3.21 -22.10
CA GLU A 119 -3.16 -3.92 -23.36
C GLU A 119 -4.51 -3.65 -24.04
N GLU A 120 -5.61 -3.64 -23.29
CA GLU A 120 -6.95 -3.40 -23.85
C GLU A 120 -7.25 -1.90 -23.94
N LYS A 121 -7.02 -1.17 -22.85
CA LYS A 121 -7.38 0.26 -22.77
C LYS A 121 -6.29 1.21 -23.26
N LYS A 122 -5.10 0.68 -23.57
CA LYS A 122 -3.91 1.45 -23.97
C LYS A 122 -3.55 2.58 -22.99
N CYS A 123 -3.96 2.42 -21.73
CA CYS A 123 -3.81 3.40 -20.66
C CYS A 123 -2.35 3.82 -20.52
N LYS A 124 -2.08 5.13 -20.53
CA LYS A 124 -0.72 5.64 -20.32
C LYS A 124 -0.24 5.29 -18.91
N TRP A 125 1.07 5.14 -18.77
CA TRP A 125 1.74 4.92 -17.50
C TRP A 125 3.02 5.75 -17.37
N ASP A 126 3.52 5.85 -16.15
CA ASP A 126 4.79 6.48 -15.79
C ASP A 126 5.47 5.67 -14.68
N GLU A 127 6.52 6.22 -14.07
CA GLU A 127 7.21 5.59 -12.94
C GLU A 127 6.29 5.21 -11.78
N GLY A 128 5.14 5.87 -11.62
CA GLY A 128 4.20 5.61 -10.54
C GLY A 128 3.72 4.16 -10.56
N THR A 129 3.50 3.60 -11.76
CA THR A 129 3.03 2.21 -11.92
C THR A 129 4.04 1.20 -11.38
N ILE A 130 5.31 1.29 -11.76
CA ILE A 130 6.35 0.38 -11.26
C ILE A 130 6.69 0.66 -9.80
N ASN A 131 6.60 1.92 -9.35
CA ASN A 131 6.79 2.29 -7.94
C ASN A 131 5.75 1.62 -7.04
N ARG A 132 4.48 1.53 -7.49
CA ARG A 132 3.41 0.81 -6.78
C ARG A 132 3.61 -0.70 -6.81
N ALA A 133 4.04 -1.27 -7.94
CA ALA A 133 4.40 -2.68 -8.03
C ALA A 133 5.52 -3.05 -7.04
N ALA A 134 6.55 -2.19 -6.92
CA ALA A 134 7.66 -2.34 -5.98
C ALA A 134 7.22 -2.19 -4.52
N GLU A 135 6.33 -1.22 -4.23
CA GLU A 135 5.69 -1.08 -2.91
C GLU A 135 4.91 -2.34 -2.51
N LYS A 136 4.22 -3.01 -3.45
CA LYS A 136 3.44 -4.23 -3.16
C LYS A 136 4.27 -5.51 -3.19
N GLY A 137 5.55 -5.43 -3.54
CA GLY A 137 6.45 -6.59 -3.63
C GLY A 137 6.11 -7.55 -4.77
N ASN A 138 5.42 -7.07 -5.80
CA ASN A 138 4.99 -7.91 -6.91
C ASN A 138 6.04 -7.97 -8.00
N LEU A 139 6.99 -8.89 -7.84
CA LEU A 139 8.10 -9.07 -8.78
C LEU A 139 7.63 -9.33 -10.22
N GLU A 140 6.57 -10.11 -10.40
CA GLU A 140 6.03 -10.40 -11.75
C GLU A 140 5.42 -9.16 -12.40
N MET A 141 4.79 -8.29 -11.62
CA MET A 141 4.31 -7.00 -12.11
C MET A 141 5.46 -6.04 -12.45
N ILE A 142 6.55 -6.04 -11.66
CA ILE A 142 7.76 -5.27 -11.97
C ILE A 142 8.37 -5.77 -13.30
N LYS A 143 8.56 -7.09 -13.45
CA LYS A 143 9.06 -7.70 -14.70
C LYS A 143 8.20 -7.31 -15.90
N TYR A 144 6.87 -7.34 -15.74
CA TYR A 144 5.94 -6.92 -16.78
C TYR A 144 6.11 -5.43 -17.15
N CYS A 145 6.18 -4.54 -16.14
CA CYS A 145 6.42 -3.11 -16.36
C CYS A 145 7.72 -2.88 -17.14
N VAL A 146 8.81 -3.53 -16.73
CA VAL A 146 10.12 -3.43 -17.40
C VAL A 146 10.06 -3.95 -18.84
N ALA A 147 9.50 -5.13 -19.06
CA ALA A 147 9.39 -5.75 -20.38
C ALA A 147 8.60 -4.88 -21.37
N LYS A 148 7.59 -4.16 -20.88
CA LYS A 148 6.77 -3.24 -21.68
C LYS A 148 7.31 -1.80 -21.69
N LYS A 149 8.53 -1.57 -21.20
CA LYS A 149 9.22 -0.28 -21.19
C LYS A 149 8.47 0.82 -20.41
N CYS A 150 7.85 0.44 -19.29
CA CYS A 150 7.36 1.41 -18.31
C CYS A 150 8.56 2.22 -17.78
N PRO A 151 8.46 3.57 -17.72
CA PRO A 151 9.48 4.39 -17.08
C PRO A 151 9.70 3.96 -15.63
N PHE A 152 10.92 4.14 -15.12
CA PHE A 152 11.26 3.87 -13.72
C PHE A 152 12.30 4.88 -13.23
N ASN A 153 12.36 5.09 -11.92
CA ASN A 153 13.34 5.95 -11.27
C ASN A 153 13.71 5.37 -9.90
N ARG A 154 14.47 6.14 -9.11
CA ARG A 154 15.02 5.70 -7.81
C ARG A 154 13.96 5.30 -6.78
N TRP A 155 12.73 5.78 -6.93
CA TRP A 155 11.62 5.46 -6.03
C TRP A 155 11.22 3.99 -6.10
N ALA A 156 11.46 3.28 -7.21
CA ALA A 156 11.17 1.85 -7.30
C ALA A 156 12.04 1.06 -6.30
N CYS A 157 13.35 1.33 -6.28
CA CYS A 157 14.28 0.75 -5.31
C CYS A 157 13.94 1.18 -3.88
N ALA A 158 13.67 2.47 -3.67
CA ALA A 158 13.33 2.99 -2.35
C ALA A 158 12.04 2.35 -1.80
N ASN A 159 10.98 2.21 -2.61
CA ASN A 159 9.75 1.53 -2.21
C ASN A 159 9.98 0.05 -1.92
N ALA A 160 10.70 -0.68 -2.77
CA ALA A 160 11.03 -2.07 -2.48
C ALA A 160 11.76 -2.22 -1.14
N ALA A 161 12.71 -1.32 -0.86
CA ALA A 161 13.44 -1.28 0.40
C ALA A 161 12.55 -0.92 1.61
N ARG A 162 11.69 0.09 1.46
CA ARG A 162 10.74 0.55 2.50
C ARG A 162 9.78 -0.54 2.94
N TYR A 163 9.33 -1.40 2.03
CA TYR A 163 8.37 -2.46 2.32
C TYR A 163 9.04 -3.84 2.46
N GLY A 164 10.38 -3.89 2.49
CA GLY A 164 11.14 -5.10 2.81
C GLY A 164 11.21 -6.14 1.69
N HIS A 165 10.89 -5.75 0.46
CA HIS A 165 10.82 -6.62 -0.72
C HIS A 165 12.20 -6.81 -1.37
N LEU A 166 13.07 -7.57 -0.72
CA LEU A 166 14.45 -7.79 -1.15
C LEU A 166 14.56 -8.35 -2.57
N GLU A 167 13.73 -9.32 -2.96
CA GLU A 167 13.80 -9.91 -4.30
C GLU A 167 13.40 -8.92 -5.40
N CYS A 168 12.48 -7.99 -5.10
CA CYS A 168 12.17 -6.89 -6.02
C CYS A 168 13.36 -5.93 -6.14
N LEU A 169 14.00 -5.58 -5.02
CA LEU A 169 15.19 -4.72 -5.02
C LEU A 169 16.36 -5.34 -5.78
N LYS A 170 16.63 -6.63 -5.58
CA LYS A 170 17.66 -7.39 -6.33
C LYS A 170 17.40 -7.34 -7.82
N TYR A 171 16.18 -7.68 -8.26
CA TYR A 171 15.83 -7.65 -9.68
C TYR A 171 15.99 -6.23 -10.27
N LEU A 172 15.45 -5.22 -9.60
CA LEU A 172 15.58 -3.82 -10.03
C LEU A 172 17.04 -3.38 -10.13
N ARG A 173 17.90 -3.80 -9.19
CA ARG A 173 19.28 -3.36 -9.18
C ARG A 173 20.18 -4.14 -10.12
N GLU A 174 20.04 -5.45 -10.15
CA GLU A 174 20.99 -6.37 -10.78
C GLU A 174 20.66 -6.58 -12.25
N GLU A 175 19.38 -6.74 -12.58
CA GLU A 175 18.93 -7.00 -13.95
C GLU A 175 18.58 -5.70 -14.68
N VAL A 176 17.79 -4.83 -14.03
CA VAL A 176 17.26 -3.61 -14.66
C VAL A 176 18.26 -2.45 -14.62
N LYS A 177 19.24 -2.51 -13.71
CA LYS A 177 20.18 -1.42 -13.39
C LYS A 177 19.46 -0.13 -12.99
N ALA A 178 18.32 -0.25 -12.30
CA ALA A 178 17.57 0.89 -11.80
C ALA A 178 18.45 1.74 -10.85
N PRO A 179 18.30 3.08 -10.89
CA PRO A 179 19.03 3.95 -10.00
C PRO A 179 18.56 3.73 -8.55
N TRP A 180 19.47 3.98 -7.61
CA TRP A 180 19.19 4.07 -6.18
C TRP A 180 19.90 5.29 -5.58
N ASP A 181 19.38 5.79 -4.47
CA ASP A 181 19.91 6.90 -3.68
C ASP A 181 19.78 6.59 -2.18
N ASP A 182 20.12 7.57 -1.34
CA ASP A 182 20.15 7.46 0.13
C ASP A 182 18.79 7.04 0.72
N LEU A 183 17.69 7.40 0.06
CA LEU A 183 16.33 6.99 0.45
C LEU A 183 16.17 5.47 0.53
N THR A 184 16.91 4.71 -0.28
CA THR A 184 16.85 3.24 -0.26
C THR A 184 17.28 2.69 1.10
N ALA A 185 18.41 3.18 1.64
CA ALA A 185 18.87 2.79 2.96
C ALA A 185 18.02 3.43 4.07
N SER A 186 17.69 4.72 3.94
CA SER A 186 16.93 5.43 4.97
C SER A 186 15.53 4.86 5.17
N TRP A 187 14.86 4.42 4.12
CA TRP A 187 13.53 3.83 4.23
C TRP A 187 13.53 2.37 4.68
N ALA A 188 14.57 1.60 4.35
CA ALA A 188 14.79 0.29 4.97
C ALA A 188 15.00 0.44 6.49
N ALA A 189 15.84 1.39 6.89
CA ALA A 189 16.12 1.72 8.28
C ALA A 189 14.87 2.21 9.04
N LEU A 190 14.07 3.08 8.41
CA LEU A 190 12.77 3.56 8.92
C LEU A 190 11.81 2.44 9.28
N LYS A 191 11.88 1.31 8.57
CA LYS A 191 10.95 0.18 8.70
C LYS A 191 11.58 -1.07 9.34
N GLY A 192 12.82 -0.96 9.79
CA GLY A 192 13.51 -2.04 10.50
C GLY A 192 13.91 -3.20 9.60
N HIS A 193 14.07 -2.97 8.30
CA HIS A 193 14.41 -4.01 7.32
C HIS A 193 15.92 -4.24 7.25
N LEU A 194 16.47 -4.87 8.29
CA LEU A 194 17.91 -5.16 8.40
C LEU A 194 18.45 -5.97 7.21
N HIS A 195 17.70 -6.97 6.73
CA HIS A 195 18.08 -7.80 5.58
C HIS A 195 18.29 -7.00 4.29
N ILE A 196 17.59 -5.86 4.13
CA ILE A 196 17.83 -4.94 3.02
C ILE A 196 19.15 -4.20 3.23
N LEU A 197 19.44 -3.73 4.45
CA LEU A 197 20.69 -3.04 4.76
C LEU A 197 21.91 -3.94 4.60
N GLU A 198 21.79 -5.22 4.99
CA GLU A 198 22.81 -6.25 4.76
C GLU A 198 23.12 -6.41 3.27
N TYR A 199 22.07 -6.53 2.44
CA TYR A 199 22.21 -6.57 0.99
C TYR A 199 22.88 -5.32 0.42
N LEU A 200 22.54 -4.12 0.92
CA LEU A 200 23.17 -2.87 0.47
C LEU A 200 24.68 -2.88 0.77
N VAL A 201 25.08 -3.32 1.98
CA VAL A 201 26.50 -3.45 2.35
C VAL A 201 27.22 -4.47 1.46
N GLU A 202 26.60 -5.64 1.21
CA GLU A 202 27.14 -6.68 0.32
C GLU A 202 27.46 -6.13 -1.08
N ARG A 203 26.61 -5.22 -1.58
CA ARG A 203 26.76 -4.58 -2.89
C ARG A 203 27.57 -3.29 -2.86
N LYS A 204 28.35 -3.06 -1.79
CA LYS A 204 29.24 -1.91 -1.61
C LYS A 204 28.53 -0.56 -1.79
N TYR A 205 27.28 -0.48 -1.34
CA TYR A 205 26.51 0.75 -1.35
C TYR A 205 27.19 1.81 -0.46
N ASP A 206 27.32 3.03 -0.97
CA ASP A 206 28.08 4.12 -0.34
C ASP A 206 27.25 5.40 -0.11
N LYS A 207 25.95 5.38 -0.44
CA LYS A 207 25.07 6.56 -0.38
C LYS A 207 24.32 6.70 0.93
N TYR A 208 24.90 6.30 2.07
CA TYR A 208 24.24 6.44 3.36
C TYR A 208 24.17 7.92 3.79
N SER A 209 22.98 8.42 4.08
CA SER A 209 22.78 9.73 4.71
C SER A 209 22.54 9.60 6.22
N VAL A 210 22.72 10.69 6.95
CA VAL A 210 22.46 10.79 8.41
C VAL A 210 21.04 10.34 8.75
N SER A 211 20.10 10.53 7.82
CA SER A 211 18.71 10.12 7.95
C SER A 211 18.53 8.61 8.15
N ALA A 212 19.45 7.75 7.69
CA ALA A 212 19.32 6.31 7.95
C ALA A 212 19.41 6.00 9.45
N CYS A 213 20.43 6.52 10.14
CA CYS A 213 20.58 6.35 11.58
C CYS A 213 19.46 7.08 12.36
N GLU A 214 19.10 8.29 11.94
CA GLU A 214 18.00 9.05 12.57
C GLU A 214 16.67 8.29 12.53
N LEU A 215 16.31 7.72 11.38
CA LEU A 215 15.03 7.03 11.22
C LEU A 215 15.01 5.67 11.92
N ALA A 216 16.13 4.94 11.93
CA ALA A 216 16.26 3.72 12.73
C ALA A 216 16.09 4.03 14.23
N ALA A 217 16.80 5.06 14.71
CA ALA A 217 16.76 5.48 16.11
C ALA A 217 15.36 5.98 16.52
N ARG A 218 14.71 6.80 15.67
CA ARG A 218 13.35 7.31 15.90
C ARG A 218 12.30 6.21 16.08
N ASN A 219 12.43 5.11 15.33
CA ASN A 219 11.42 4.03 15.31
C ASN A 219 11.82 2.82 16.16
N GLY A 220 12.91 2.92 16.93
CA GLY A 220 13.34 1.83 17.82
C GLY A 220 13.95 0.63 17.10
N HIS A 221 14.40 0.80 15.86
CA HIS A 221 15.03 -0.28 15.09
C HIS A 221 16.50 -0.42 15.47
N PHE A 222 16.74 -0.87 16.71
CA PHE A 222 18.06 -0.96 17.33
C PHE A 222 19.06 -1.76 16.49
N ASP A 223 18.68 -2.95 15.99
CA ASP A 223 19.56 -3.77 15.17
C ASP A 223 19.98 -3.06 13.87
N CYS A 224 19.05 -2.34 13.24
CA CYS A 224 19.36 -1.52 12.07
C CYS A 224 20.33 -0.38 12.42
N LEU A 225 20.08 0.33 13.52
CA LEU A 225 20.94 1.42 13.98
C LEU A 225 22.37 0.93 14.26
N LYS A 226 22.49 -0.18 15.00
CA LYS A 226 23.77 -0.82 15.31
C LYS A 226 24.49 -1.25 14.04
N TYR A 227 23.79 -1.93 13.12
CA TYR A 227 24.36 -2.39 11.87
C TYR A 227 24.81 -1.24 10.96
N LEU A 228 23.99 -0.20 10.83
CA LEU A 228 24.31 1.01 10.07
C LEU A 228 25.60 1.66 10.59
N ARG A 229 25.76 1.73 11.91
CA ARG A 229 26.94 2.34 12.50
C ARG A 229 28.18 1.45 12.40
N GLU A 230 28.07 0.21 12.83
CA GLU A 230 29.22 -0.67 13.04
C GLU A 230 29.71 -1.28 11.73
N THR A 231 28.81 -1.64 10.83
CA THR A 231 29.13 -2.31 9.57
C THR A 231 29.11 -1.33 8.41
N ALA A 232 27.98 -0.65 8.18
CA ALA A 232 27.80 0.22 7.01
C ALA A 232 28.57 1.55 7.09
N LYS A 233 29.10 1.89 8.28
CA LYS A 233 29.78 3.17 8.58
C LYS A 233 28.95 4.39 8.19
N ALA A 234 27.62 4.27 8.28
CA ALA A 234 26.70 5.35 7.98
C ALA A 234 26.95 6.54 8.93
N PRO A 235 26.84 7.79 8.42
CA PRO A 235 26.94 8.96 9.26
C PRO A 235 25.73 9.07 10.20
N TRP A 236 25.91 9.78 11.30
CA TRP A 236 24.85 10.14 12.23
C TRP A 236 25.09 11.55 12.77
N ASP A 237 24.07 12.16 13.36
CA ASP A 237 24.18 13.44 14.07
C ASP A 237 23.26 13.45 15.30
N SER A 238 23.22 14.59 15.99
CA SER A 238 22.43 14.76 17.22
C SER A 238 20.93 14.53 17.08
N ARG A 239 20.39 14.57 15.85
CA ARG A 239 18.97 14.27 15.63
C ARG A 239 18.66 12.80 15.91
N ALA A 240 19.62 11.89 15.75
CA ALA A 240 19.43 10.49 16.12
C ALA A 240 19.13 10.34 17.63
N VAL A 241 19.90 11.04 18.48
CA VAL A 241 19.68 11.05 19.94
C VAL A 241 18.36 11.72 20.27
N ARG A 242 18.10 12.90 19.69
CA ARG A 242 16.84 13.64 19.92
C ARG A 242 15.62 12.80 19.59
N TYR A 243 15.56 12.23 18.38
CA TYR A 243 14.39 11.49 17.94
C TYR A 243 14.22 10.16 18.67
N ALA A 244 15.31 9.46 19.02
CA ALA A 244 15.20 8.27 19.87
C ALA A 244 14.59 8.63 21.23
N HIS A 245 15.04 9.72 21.86
CA HIS A 245 14.54 10.18 23.15
C HIS A 245 13.07 10.63 23.07
N GLU A 246 12.71 11.51 22.12
CA GLU A 246 11.34 11.99 21.92
C GLU A 246 10.32 10.88 21.61
N ASN A 247 10.78 9.73 21.09
CA ASN A 247 9.95 8.57 20.77
C ASN A 247 10.10 7.43 21.79
N ASN A 248 10.71 7.69 22.97
CA ASN A 248 10.90 6.74 24.07
C ASN A 248 11.65 5.45 23.68
N GLN A 249 12.62 5.55 22.76
CA GLN A 249 13.42 4.42 22.27
C GLN A 249 14.68 4.23 23.13
N THR A 250 14.51 3.75 24.35
CA THR A 250 15.55 3.70 25.39
C THR A 250 16.82 2.95 24.96
N GLU A 251 16.69 1.80 24.31
CA GLU A 251 17.84 1.02 23.81
C GLU A 251 18.65 1.79 22.76
N CYS A 252 17.97 2.48 21.84
CA CYS A 252 18.61 3.32 20.84
C CYS A 252 19.30 4.53 21.48
N VAL A 253 18.66 5.17 22.47
CA VAL A 253 19.25 6.28 23.22
C VAL A 253 20.53 5.81 23.90
N GLN A 254 20.48 4.74 24.69
CA GLN A 254 21.65 4.24 25.42
C GLN A 254 22.80 3.94 24.46
N TYR A 255 22.52 3.24 23.36
CA TYR A 255 23.53 2.92 22.37
C TYR A 255 24.17 4.16 21.73
N LEU A 256 23.37 5.17 21.39
CA LEU A 256 23.90 6.41 20.82
C LEU A 256 24.79 7.16 21.80
N LEU A 257 24.43 7.17 23.08
CA LEU A 257 25.21 7.77 24.16
C LEU A 257 26.52 7.01 24.38
N ASP A 258 26.46 5.67 24.45
CA ASP A 258 27.63 4.80 24.63
C ASP A 258 28.65 4.97 23.48
N LYS A 259 28.16 5.18 22.26
CA LYS A 259 29.00 5.41 21.08
C LYS A 259 29.36 6.88 20.86
N ARG A 260 29.07 7.76 21.83
CA ARG A 260 29.39 9.20 21.81
C ARG A 260 28.84 9.92 20.57
N CYS A 261 27.61 9.59 20.18
CA CYS A 261 26.88 10.36 19.17
C CYS A 261 26.74 11.82 19.65
N PRO A 262 26.91 12.84 18.79
CA PRO A 262 26.74 14.23 19.18
C PRO A 262 25.40 14.47 19.87
N LEU A 263 25.38 15.27 20.95
CA LEU A 263 24.15 15.61 21.65
C LEU A 263 23.48 16.84 21.01
N PRO A 264 22.14 16.96 21.10
CA PRO A 264 21.46 18.20 20.74
C PRO A 264 21.98 19.39 21.55
N ILE A 265 21.91 20.60 20.98
CA ILE A 265 22.31 21.83 21.68
C ILE A 265 21.54 21.94 23.01
N GLY A 266 22.29 22.10 24.10
CA GLY A 266 21.75 22.25 25.46
C GLY A 266 21.48 20.94 26.20
N TRP A 267 21.64 19.78 25.55
CA TRP A 267 21.53 18.47 26.21
C TRP A 267 22.88 18.06 26.81
N ARG A 268 22.86 17.31 27.92
CA ARG A 268 24.05 16.77 28.59
C ARG A 268 23.81 15.33 29.00
N TYR A 269 24.86 14.52 28.99
CA TYR A 269 24.84 13.15 29.49
C TYR A 269 25.93 12.99 30.53
N GLU A 270 25.53 12.95 31.79
CA GLU A 270 26.39 12.95 32.97
C GLU A 270 25.87 11.88 33.94
N ASP A 271 26.77 11.15 34.62
CA ASP A 271 26.43 10.12 35.61
C ASP A 271 25.41 9.03 35.16
N GLY A 272 25.34 8.77 33.85
CA GLY A 272 24.42 7.78 33.27
C GLY A 272 23.00 8.32 33.03
N GLU A 273 22.76 9.61 33.27
CA GLU A 273 21.48 10.27 33.03
C GLU A 273 21.58 11.29 31.89
N LEU A 274 20.57 11.28 31.01
CA LEU A 274 20.44 12.23 29.91
C LEU A 274 19.57 13.41 30.36
N HIS A 275 20.17 14.59 30.45
CA HIS A 275 19.48 15.84 30.75
C HIS A 275 19.14 16.57 29.45
N SER A 276 17.85 16.64 29.13
CA SER A 276 17.29 17.45 28.03
C SER A 276 16.73 18.78 28.55
N LEU A 277 16.78 19.82 27.73
CA LEU A 277 16.10 21.11 27.98
C LEU A 277 14.58 20.98 27.91
#